data_AF-A0A947F6Z2-F1
#
_entry.id   AF-A0A947F6Z2-F1
#
_cell.length_a   1.000
_cell.length_b   1.000
_cell.length_c   1.000
_cell.angle_alpha   90.00
_cell.angle_beta   90.00
_cell.angle_gamma   90.00
#
_symmetry.space_group_name_H-M   'P 1'
#
loop_
_entity.id
_entity.type
_entity.pdbx_description
1 polymer ?
#
loop_
_entity_poly.entity_id
_entity_poly.type
_entity_poly.pdbx_seq_one_letter_code
_entity_poly.pdbx_strand_id
1 'polypeptide(L)' 'EHINALEEKVVSFIQQEGEIDAPRFKQLSGLTRKFSIPILEYFDRIKITMRIGDKRILRKK' A
#
# COMPACT_ATOMS: atom_id res chain seq x y z
N GLU A 1 16.23 0.85 3.67
CA GLU A 1 15.77 2.13 4.27
C GLU A 1 14.50 2.67 3.61
N HIS A 2 14.49 2.93 2.30
CA HIS A 2 13.34 3.56 1.61
C HIS A 2 12.01 2.76 1.63
N ILE A 3 12.04 1.42 1.61
CA ILE A 3 10.81 0.60 1.61
C ILE A 3 10.11 0.65 2.98
N ASN A 4 10.86 0.63 4.09
CA ASN A 4 10.29 0.64 5.43
C ASN A 4 9.54 1.96 5.70
N ALA A 5 10.11 3.10 5.29
CA ALA A 5 9.45 4.40 5.42
C ALA A 5 8.18 4.49 4.54
N LEU A 6 8.17 3.82 3.39
CA LEU A 6 6.98 3.77 2.53
C LEU A 6 5.90 2.86 3.13
N GLU A 7 6.30 1.73 3.68
CA GLU A 7 5.41 0.83 4.43
C GLU A 7 4.72 1.57 5.57
N GLU A 8 5.47 2.26 6.43
CA GLU A 8 4.90 3.04 7.54
C GLU A 8 3.87 4.07 7.05
N LYS A 9 4.19 4.83 5.99
CA LYS A 9 3.25 5.79 5.41
C LYS A 9 1.96 5.12 4.91
N VAL A 10 2.07 3.96 4.28
CA VAL A 10 0.93 3.22 3.74
C VAL A 10 0.09 2.65 4.85
N VAL A 11 0.72 2.09 5.89
CA VAL A 11 0.02 1.59 7.08
C VAL A 11 -0.71 2.73 7.78
N SER A 12 -0.04 3.86 8.05
CA SER A 12 -0.68 5.03 8.67
C SER A 12 -1.84 5.56 7.83
N PHE A 13 -1.69 5.61 6.50
CA PHE A 13 -2.75 6.05 5.60
C PHE A 13 -3.97 5.12 5.68
N ILE A 14 -3.76 3.80 5.59
CA ILE A 14 -4.86 2.83 5.64
C ILE A 14 -5.49 2.79 7.05
N GLN A 15 -4.73 3.05 8.13
CA GLN A 15 -5.31 3.17 9.48
C GLN A 15 -6.25 4.36 9.61
N GLN A 16 -5.96 5.47 8.92
CA GLN A 16 -6.79 6.69 8.95
C GLN A 16 -7.98 6.60 8.01
N GLU A 17 -7.78 6.12 6.78
CA GLU A 17 -8.80 6.12 5.72
C GLU A 17 -9.54 4.78 5.57
N GLY A 18 -9.04 3.71 6.19
CA GLY A 18 -9.59 2.35 6.14
C GLY A 18 -9.08 1.48 4.99
N GLU A 19 -8.79 2.09 3.84
CA GLU A 19 -8.36 1.39 2.62
C GLU A 19 -7.52 2.29 1.70
N ILE A 20 -6.82 1.69 0.73
CA ILE A 20 -6.06 2.43 -0.29
C ILE A 20 -6.22 1.77 -1.67
N ASP A 21 -6.42 2.59 -2.70
CA ASP A 21 -6.41 2.16 -4.09
C ASP A 21 -5.06 2.46 -4.78
N ALA A 22 -4.86 1.91 -5.98
CA ALA A 22 -3.60 2.12 -6.72
C ALA A 22 -3.33 3.60 -7.09
N PRO A 23 -4.32 4.40 -7.53
CA PRO A 23 -4.13 5.84 -7.74
C PRO A 23 -3.70 6.61 -6.49
N ARG A 24 -4.30 6.33 -5.33
CA ARG A 24 -3.99 7.00 -4.07
C ARG A 24 -2.62 6.58 -3.55
N PHE A 25 -2.27 5.30 -3.68
CA PHE A 25 -0.93 4.83 -3.41
C PHE A 25 0.13 5.53 -4.28
N LYS A 26 -0.17 5.76 -5.57
CA LYS A 26 0.72 6.51 -6.47
C LYS A 26 0.95 7.94 -5.95
N GLN A 27 -0.10 8.63 -5.53
CA GLN A 27 0.00 9.97 -4.94
C GLN A 27 0.81 9.97 -3.65
N LEU A 28 0.60 8.98 -2.77
CA LEU A 28 1.31 8.84 -1.50
C LEU A 28 2.79 8.53 -1.69
N SER A 29 3.12 7.62 -2.61
CA SER A 29 4.48 7.15 -2.87
C SER A 29 5.28 8.07 -3.78
N GLY A 30 4.62 8.91 -4.59
CA GLY A 30 5.26 9.72 -5.63
C GLY A 30 5.85 8.91 -6.78
N LEU A 31 5.57 7.59 -6.83
CA LEU A 31 6.16 6.68 -7.81
C LEU A 31 5.34 6.62 -9.10
N THR A 32 5.97 6.13 -10.17
CA THR A 32 5.25 5.82 -11.41
C THR A 32 4.50 4.49 -11.27
N ARG A 33 3.48 4.28 -12.13
CA ARG A 33 2.65 3.06 -12.11
C ARG A 33 3.47 1.77 -12.26
N LYS A 34 4.59 1.83 -12.99
CA LYS A 34 5.53 0.73 -13.18
C LYS A 34 6.08 0.21 -11.84
N PHE A 35 6.23 1.07 -10.84
CA PHE A 35 6.75 0.72 -9.52
C PHE A 35 5.65 0.56 -8.46
N SER A 36 4.56 1.32 -8.57
CA SER A 36 3.47 1.26 -7.58
C SER A 36 2.82 -0.12 -7.48
N ILE A 37 2.51 -0.76 -8.62
CA ILE A 37 1.83 -2.06 -8.60
C ILE A 37 2.73 -3.15 -7.99
N PRO A 38 4.00 -3.33 -8.41
CA PRO A 38 4.88 -4.32 -7.80
C PRO A 38 5.10 -4.12 -6.30
N ILE A 39 5.14 -2.87 -5.81
CA ILE A 39 5.30 -2.60 -4.37
C ILE A 39 4.04 -2.98 -3.61
N LEU A 40 2.86 -2.66 -4.15
CA LEU A 40 1.59 -3.08 -3.55
C LEU A 40 1.46 -4.61 -3.50
N GLU A 41 1.87 -5.31 -4.57
CA GLU A 41 1.93 -6.77 -4.59
C GLU A 41 2.95 -7.32 -3.60
N TYR A 42 4.08 -6.62 -3.41
CA TYR A 42 5.06 -6.97 -2.38
C TYR A 42 4.45 -6.89 -0.99
N PHE A 43 3.73 -5.82 -0.65
CA PHE A 43 3.03 -5.68 0.63
C PHE A 43 1.95 -6.74 0.85
N ASP A 44 1.24 -7.13 -0.21
CA ASP A 44 0.30 -8.25 -0.16
C ASP A 44 1.03 -9.57 0.15
N ARG A 45 2.18 -9.81 -0.51
CA ARG A 45 3.00 -11.02 -0.35
C ARG A 45 3.56 -11.16 1.06
N ILE A 46 4.02 -10.06 1.66
CA ILE A 46 4.52 -10.05 3.06
C ILE A 46 3.41 -9.88 4.10
N LYS A 47 2.15 -9.98 3.67
CA LYS A 47 0.96 -10.02 4.53
C LYS A 47 0.70 -8.73 5.32
N ILE A 48 1.12 -7.58 4.81
CA ILE A 48 0.81 -6.26 5.40
C ILE A 48 -0.56 -5.80 4.91
N THR A 49 -0.77 -5.84 3.60
CA THR A 49 -2.04 -5.48 2.97
C THR A 49 -2.76 -6.71 2.44
N MET A 50 -4.05 -6.55 2.21
CA MET A 50 -4.87 -7.53 1.50
C MET A 50 -5.69 -6.80 0.45
N ARG A 51 -5.65 -7.29 -0.79
CA ARG A 51 -6.44 -6.76 -1.88
C ARG A 51 -7.88 -7.28 -1.81
N ILE A 52 -8.85 -6.37 -1.81
CA ILE A 52 -10.28 -6.63 -1.94
C ILE A 52 -10.79 -5.80 -3.12
N GLY A 53 -11.07 -6.46 -4.24
CA GLY A 53 -11.40 -5.78 -5.51
C GLY A 53 -10.25 -4.89 -5.99
N ASP A 54 -10.51 -3.59 -6.11
CA ASP A 54 -9.52 -2.60 -6.58
C ASP A 54 -8.78 -1.87 -5.45
N LYS A 55 -9.09 -2.25 -4.21
CA LYS A 55 -8.61 -1.57 -3.00
C LYS A 55 -7.81 -2.54 -2.14
N ARG A 56 -7.03 -1.98 -1.22
CA ARG A 56 -6.22 -2.71 -0.25
C ARG A 56 -6.53 -2.22 1.15
N ILE A 57 -6.73 -3.17 2.04
CA ILE A 57 -6.93 -2.93 3.47
C ILE A 57 -5.73 -3.48 4.24
N LEU A 58 -5.57 -3.04 5.48
CA LEU A 58 -4.59 -3.65 6.37
C LEU A 58 -5.03 -5.05 6.74
N ARG A 59 -4.09 -5.98 6.65
CA ARG A 59 -4.30 -7.32 7.14
C ARG A 59 -4.20 -7.28 8.66
N LYS A 60 -5.33 -7.45 9.35
CA LYS A 60 -5.32 -7.69 10.79
C LYS A 60 -4.62 -9.03 11.05
N LYS A 61 -3.76 -9.07 12.08
CA LYS A 61 -3.15 -10.30 12.58
C LYS A 61 -4.23 -11.29 13.02
#